data_AF-A0A6B3HBH6-F1
#
_entry.id   AF-A0A6B3HBH6-F1
#
_cell.length_a   1.000
_cell.length_b   1.000
_cell.length_c   1.000
_cell.angle_alpha   90.00
_cell.angle_beta   90.00
_cell.angle_gamma   90.00
#
_symmetry.space_group_name_H-M   'P 1'
#
loop_
_entity.id
_entity.type
_entity.pdbx_description
1 polymer ?
#
loop_
_entity_poly.entity_id
_entity_poly.type
_entity_poly.pdbx_seq_one_letter_code
_entity_poly.pdbx_strand_id
1 'polypeptide(L)'
;PTRLVIIGNGTALPDFTAFPGLEDLDGGVTTIELPENLGCPGGRNEGLRRLAEIGDVDVVVELDDDGLLVDKDVLRRVRDHFAADDRLGIVGFRIAD
;
A
#
# COMPACT_ATOMS: atom_id res chain seq x y z
N PRO A 1 4.22 -7.75 10.20
CA PRO A 1 4.63 -6.36 9.88
C PRO A 1 3.75 -5.81 8.74
N THR A 2 3.54 -4.50 8.66
CA THR A 2 2.88 -3.85 7.51
C THR A 2 3.93 -3.09 6.71
N ARG A 3 4.10 -3.42 5.42
CA ARG A 3 4.99 -2.72 4.49
C ARG A 3 4.20 -1.62 3.77
N LEU A 4 4.68 -0.37 3.80
CA LEU A 4 4.07 0.73 3.05
C LEU A 4 5.02 1.17 1.93
N VAL A 5 4.54 1.13 0.68
CA VAL A 5 5.25 1.68 -0.48
C VAL A 5 4.47 2.86 -1.04
N ILE A 6 5.12 4.02 -1.18
CA ILE A 6 4.54 5.25 -1.72
C ILE A 6 5.27 5.59 -3.01
N ILE A 7 4.51 5.82 -4.08
CA ILE A 7 5.05 6.11 -5.42
C ILE A 7 4.84 7.58 -5.78
N GLY A 8 5.93 8.31 -5.95
CA GLY A 8 5.96 9.63 -6.58
C GLY A 8 5.95 9.47 -8.09
N ASN A 9 4.78 9.30 -8.68
CA ASN A 9 4.64 9.00 -10.10
C ASN A 9 4.84 10.25 -10.98
N GLY A 10 6.09 10.61 -11.27
CA GLY A 10 6.44 11.86 -11.93
C GLY A 10 6.39 13.08 -11.00
N THR A 11 6.50 12.87 -9.68
CA THR A 11 6.52 13.92 -8.67
C THR A 11 7.49 13.58 -7.55
N ALA A 12 8.13 14.60 -6.98
CA ALA A 12 8.86 14.46 -5.74
C ALA A 12 7.88 14.17 -4.60
N LEU A 13 8.32 13.37 -3.62
CA LEU A 13 7.60 13.05 -2.42
C LEU A 13 8.15 13.86 -1.23
N PRO A 14 7.30 14.27 -0.27
CA PRO A 14 7.77 14.69 1.03
C PRO A 14 8.44 13.53 1.77
N ASP A 15 9.15 13.84 2.86
CA ASP A 15 9.70 12.82 3.74
C ASP A 15 8.59 12.13 4.54
N PHE A 16 8.03 11.07 3.96
CA PHE A 16 7.03 10.24 4.63
C PHE A 16 7.60 9.39 5.77
N THR A 17 8.92 9.18 5.82
CA THR A 17 9.54 8.41 6.90
C THR A 17 9.52 9.17 8.23
N ALA A 18 9.46 10.50 8.16
CA ALA A 18 9.29 11.40 9.30
C ALA A 18 7.83 11.79 9.57
N PHE A 19 6.86 11.23 8.85
CA PHE A 19 5.46 11.58 9.05
C PHE A 19 4.93 10.97 10.36
N PRO A 20 4.24 11.75 11.22
CA PRO A 20 3.70 11.24 12.48
C PRO A 20 2.81 10.01 12.28
N GLY A 21 3.11 8.94 13.01
CA GLY A 21 2.40 7.66 12.91
C GLY A 21 2.93 6.70 11.85
N LEU A 22 3.86 7.13 10.99
CA LEU A 22 4.59 6.25 10.07
C LEU A 22 5.99 5.89 10.59
N GLU A 23 6.58 6.72 11.44
CA GLU A 23 7.91 6.50 12.05
C GLU A 23 8.00 5.18 12.85
N ASP A 24 6.91 4.79 13.51
CA ASP A 24 6.81 3.56 14.33
C ASP A 24 6.23 2.36 13.56
N LEU A 25 6.07 2.47 12.24
CA LEU A 25 5.53 1.38 11.43
C LEU A 25 6.54 0.22 11.38
N ASP A 26 6.21 -0.90 12.01
CA ASP A 26 7.07 -2.09 12.13
C ASP A 26 7.66 -2.60 10.80
N GLY A 27 6.87 -2.57 9.72
CA GLY A 27 7.37 -2.95 8.38
C GLY A 27 8.01 -1.81 7.59
N GLY A 28 8.02 -0.59 8.13
CA GLY A 28 8.64 0.59 7.55
C GLY A 28 7.91 1.15 6.33
N VAL A 29 8.35 2.35 5.95
CA VAL A 29 7.91 3.06 4.76
C VAL A 29 9.02 3.04 3.72
N THR A 30 8.67 2.73 2.48
CA THR A 30 9.55 2.86 1.30
C THR A 30 8.95 3.87 0.35
N THR A 31 9.71 4.88 -0.04
CA THR A 31 9.32 5.85 -1.07
C THR A 31 10.07 5.54 -2.36
N ILE A 32 9.38 5.70 -3.50
CA ILE A 32 9.98 5.57 -4.84
C ILE A 32 9.52 6.76 -5.66
N GLU A 33 10.46 7.59 -6.11
CA GLU A 33 10.19 8.68 -7.04
C GLU A 33 10.51 8.23 -8.47
N LEU A 34 9.51 8.31 -9.35
CA LEU A 34 9.65 8.01 -10.76
C LEU A 34 9.93 9.32 -11.51
N PRO A 35 10.88 9.32 -12.47
CA PRO A 35 11.27 10.54 -13.19
C PRO A 35 10.15 11.07 -14.11
N GLU A 36 9.18 10.24 -14.46
CA GLU A 36 8.04 10.58 -15.29
C GLU A 36 6.76 9.90 -14.79
N ASN A 37 5.61 10.43 -15.18
CA ASN A 37 4.32 9.86 -14.84
C ASN A 37 4.00 8.69 -15.80
N LEU A 38 4.03 7.46 -15.28
CA LEU A 38 3.74 6.23 -16.02
C LEU A 38 2.25 5.89 -16.09
N GLY A 39 1.38 6.80 -15.63
CA GLY A 39 -0.03 6.55 -15.38
C GLY A 39 -0.27 5.68 -14.13
N CYS A 40 -1.52 5.58 -13.70
CA CYS A 40 -1.90 4.80 -12.49
C CYS A 40 -1.43 3.33 -12.56
N PRO A 41 -1.66 2.57 -13.66
CA PRO A 41 -1.17 1.19 -13.74
C PRO A 41 0.36 1.07 -13.71
N GLY A 42 1.07 2.05 -14.31
CA GLY A 42 2.53 2.06 -14.33
C GLY A 42 3.10 2.24 -12.93
N GLY A 43 2.65 3.27 -12.21
CA GLY A 43 3.07 3.51 -10.82
C GLY A 43 2.72 2.33 -9.89
N ARG A 44 1.53 1.74 -10.04
CA ARG A 44 1.11 0.54 -9.30
C ARG A 44 2.05 -0.63 -9.52
N ASN A 45 2.46 -0.90 -10.76
CA ASN A 45 3.37 -2.00 -11.07
C ASN A 45 4.75 -1.81 -10.43
N GLU A 46 5.24 -0.57 -10.34
CA GLU A 46 6.48 -0.25 -9.63
C GLU A 46 6.37 -0.60 -8.14
N GLY A 47 5.27 -0.19 -7.49
CA GLY A 47 5.00 -0.52 -6.09
C GLY A 47 4.86 -2.02 -5.84
N LEU A 48 4.12 -2.73 -6.70
CA LEU A 48 3.97 -4.18 -6.62
C LEU A 48 5.30 -4.92 -6.75
N ARG A 49 6.16 -4.50 -7.68
CA ARG A 49 7.50 -5.10 -7.84
C ARG A 49 8.33 -4.89 -6.58
N ARG A 50 8.31 -3.68 -6.01
CA ARG A 50 9.04 -3.41 -4.77
C ARG A 50 8.55 -4.27 -3.61
N LEU A 51 7.23 -4.41 -3.42
CA LEU A 51 6.67 -5.29 -2.39
C LEU A 51 7.08 -6.75 -2.60
N ALA A 52 7.07 -7.23 -3.85
CA ALA A 52 7.52 -8.58 -4.19
C ALA A 52 9.01 -8.80 -3.88
N GLU A 53 9.87 -7.80 -4.09
CA GLU A 53 11.30 -7.86 -3.75
C GLU A 53 11.57 -7.92 -2.24
N ILE A 54 10.69 -7.34 -1.40
CA ILE A 54 10.81 -7.46 0.07
C ILE A 54 10.56 -8.91 0.48
N GLY A 55 9.61 -9.60 -0.17
CA GLY A 55 9.42 -11.03 -0.07
C GLY A 55 8.68 -11.52 1.18
N ASP A 56 8.16 -10.62 2.02
CA ASP A 56 7.38 -10.94 3.24
C ASP A 56 5.93 -10.44 3.18
N VAL A 57 5.40 -10.25 1.97
CA VAL A 57 4.06 -9.70 1.72
C VAL A 57 3.14 -10.77 1.13
N ASP A 58 2.14 -11.17 1.92
CA ASP A 58 1.14 -12.17 1.49
C ASP A 58 -0.10 -11.54 0.81
N VAL A 59 -0.42 -10.29 1.19
CA VAL A 59 -1.60 -9.57 0.69
C VAL A 59 -1.21 -8.13 0.37
N VAL A 60 -1.60 -7.65 -0.81
CA VAL A 60 -1.44 -6.25 -1.21
C VAL A 60 -2.79 -5.56 -1.17
N VAL A 61 -2.81 -4.36 -0.57
CA VAL A 61 -3.91 -3.41 -0.65
C VAL A 61 -3.40 -2.18 -1.39
N GLU A 62 -4.09 -1.80 -2.46
CA GLU A 62 -3.88 -0.53 -3.12
C GLU A 62 -4.86 0.50 -2.55
N LEU A 63 -4.36 1.69 -2.23
CA LEU A 63 -5.14 2.80 -1.70
C LEU A 63 -4.71 4.08 -2.43
N ASP A 64 -5.70 4.83 -2.92
CA ASP A 64 -5.46 6.14 -3.53
C ASP A 64 -4.96 7.15 -2.49
N ASP A 65 -4.24 8.18 -2.91
CA ASP A 65 -3.62 9.18 -2.04
C ASP A 65 -4.63 10.14 -1.39
N ASP A 66 -5.85 10.20 -1.94
CA ASP A 66 -7.02 10.87 -1.35
C ASP A 66 -8.00 9.89 -0.68
N GLY A 67 -7.65 8.60 -0.64
CA GLY A 67 -8.44 7.55 -0.01
C GLY A 67 -8.30 7.55 1.52
N LEU A 68 -9.43 7.37 2.22
CA LEU A 68 -9.45 7.22 3.68
C LEU A 68 -10.14 5.93 4.11
N LEU A 69 -9.44 5.13 4.91
CA LEU A 69 -10.03 3.97 5.58
C LEU A 69 -10.86 4.43 6.79
N VAL A 70 -12.10 3.94 6.88
CA VAL A 70 -13.07 4.35 7.92
C VAL A 70 -12.72 3.85 9.33
N ASP A 71 -11.80 2.90 9.46
CA ASP A 71 -11.43 2.25 10.71
C ASP A 71 -9.95 1.81 10.65
N LYS A 72 -9.26 1.87 11.79
CA LYS A 72 -7.85 1.46 11.92
C LYS A 72 -7.65 -0.04 11.73
N ASP A 73 -8.69 -0.83 11.96
CA ASP A 73 -8.65 -2.29 11.86
C ASP A 73 -8.86 -2.82 10.43
N VAL A 74 -9.07 -1.97 9.43
CA VAL A 74 -9.43 -2.40 8.07
C VAL A 74 -8.40 -3.37 7.48
N LEU A 75 -7.10 -3.03 7.53
CA LEU A 75 -6.05 -3.89 6.99
C LEU A 75 -5.96 -5.24 7.73
N ARG A 76 -6.19 -5.24 9.06
CA ARG A 76 -6.26 -6.46 9.86
C ARG A 76 -7.41 -7.35 9.39
N ARG A 77 -8.60 -6.78 9.14
CA ARG A 77 -9.76 -7.53 8.64
C ARG A 77 -9.51 -8.12 7.26
N VAL A 78 -8.87 -7.39 6.35
CA VAL A 78 -8.48 -7.92 5.02
C VAL A 78 -7.59 -9.14 5.16
N ARG A 79 -6.53 -9.05 5.98
CA ARG A 79 -5.64 -10.19 6.26
C ARG A 79 -6.41 -11.37 6.85
N ASP A 80 -7.27 -11.11 7.84
CA ASP A 80 -8.05 -12.15 8.51
C ASP A 80 -9.01 -12.86 7.53
N HIS A 81 -9.53 -12.16 6.52
CA HIS A 81 -10.34 -12.76 5.45
C HIS A 81 -9.54 -13.71 4.55
N PHE A 82 -8.36 -13.29 4.07
CA PHE A 82 -7.50 -14.15 3.25
C PHE A 82 -6.95 -15.35 4.04
N ALA A 83 -6.66 -15.18 5.34
CA ALA A 83 -6.20 -16.27 6.19
C ALA A 83 -7.31 -17.33 6.46
N ALA A 84 -8.58 -16.93 6.40
CA ALA A 84 -9.71 -17.81 6.69
C ALA A 84 -10.20 -18.64 5.48
N ASP A 85 -9.87 -18.23 4.25
CA ASP A 85 -10.35 -18.88 3.02
C ASP A 85 -9.26 -18.86 1.93
N ASP A 86 -8.65 -20.02 1.68
CA ASP A 86 -7.61 -20.22 0.67
C ASP A 86 -8.13 -20.11 -0.78
N ARG A 87 -9.45 -20.06 -0.97
CA ARG A 87 -10.10 -19.85 -2.27
C ARG A 87 -10.39 -18.38 -2.55
N LEU A 88 -10.20 -17.48 -1.58
CA LEU A 88 -10.45 -16.06 -1.75
C LEU A 88 -9.37 -15.42 -2.62
N GLY A 89 -9.76 -14.90 -3.79
CA GLY A 89 -8.82 -14.28 -4.74
C GLY A 89 -8.63 -12.77 -4.54
N ILE A 90 -9.73 -12.00 -4.54
CA ILE A 90 -9.71 -10.53 -4.47
C ILE A 90 -10.86 -10.07 -3.58
N VAL A 91 -10.60 -9.05 -2.74
CA VAL A 91 -11.62 -8.30 -2.01
C VAL A 91 -11.70 -6.88 -2.54
N GLY A 92 -12.91 -6.36 -2.72
CA GLY A 92 -13.16 -4.97 -3.07
C GLY A 92 -13.72 -4.21 -1.88
N PHE A 93 -13.27 -2.98 -1.67
CA PHE A 93 -13.86 -2.10 -0.68
C PHE A 93 -15.18 -1.52 -1.19
N ARG A 94 -16.14 -1.38 -0.29
CA ARG A 94 -17.29 -0.52 -0.56
C ARG A 94 -16.83 0.93 -0.44
N ILE A 95 -16.95 1.68 -1.53
CA ILE A 95 -16.69 3.11 -1.55
C ILE A 95 -17.94 3.85 -1.08
N ALA A 96 -17.75 4.78 -0.16
CA ALA A 96 -18.75 5.75 0.25
C ALA A 96 -18.19 7.13 -0.09
N ASP A 97 -18.86 7.81 -1.02
CA ASP A 97 -18.60 9.19 -1.44
C ASP A 97 -19.66 10.10 -0.77
#